data_AF-A0A8T3BMF0-F1
#
_entry.id   AF-A0A8T3BMF0-F1
#
_cell.length_a   1.000
_cell.length_b   1.000
_cell.length_c   1.000
_cell.angle_alpha   90.00
_cell.angle_beta   90.00
_cell.angle_gamma   90.00
#
_symmetry.space_group_name_H-M   'P 1'
#
loop_
_entity.id
_entity.type
_entity.pdbx_description
1 polymer ?
#
loop_
_entity_poly.entity_id
_entity_poly.type
_entity_poly.pdbx_seq_one_letter_code
_entity_poly.pdbx_strand_id
1 'polypeptide(L)'
;MAKKFLLVLGDICENDEKQDKSKWEELGPWAYGSFGSGILVITRMDSVVLTIAKVIKKNKETFKLQGLEEDQCLKLLNSHVFAVVENPNDYKRLRSIAGERVKELSGSPLAVKVSGDVLNSSLVERHWTKVLNIDFVSPKLGQDDIFHILRLSCMFLPKHL
;
A
#
# COMPACT_ATOMS: atom_id res chain seq x y z
N MET A 1 -6.85 -38.96 2.69
CA MET A 1 -7.59 -37.85 2.06
C MET A 1 -6.61 -36.73 1.77
N ALA A 2 -6.66 -36.12 0.58
CA ALA A 2 -5.83 -34.95 0.27
C ALA A 2 -6.31 -33.75 1.11
N LYS A 3 -5.39 -32.98 1.68
CA LYS A 3 -5.72 -31.79 2.49
C LYS A 3 -6.05 -30.61 1.58
N LYS A 4 -7.06 -29.83 1.98
CA LYS A 4 -7.37 -28.52 1.40
C LYS A 4 -6.43 -27.47 1.99
N PHE A 5 -5.89 -26.59 1.15
CA PHE A 5 -4.94 -25.55 1.56
C PHE A 5 -5.05 -24.29 0.70
N LEU A 6 -4.57 -23.17 1.24
CA LEU A 6 -4.31 -21.94 0.50
C LEU A 6 -2.84 -21.56 0.73
N LEU A 7 -2.03 -21.54 -0.32
CA LEU A 7 -0.66 -21.07 -0.26
C LEU A 7 -0.62 -19.60 -0.68
N VAL A 8 -0.13 -18.72 0.19
CA VAL A 8 0.00 -17.28 -0.10
C VAL A 8 1.47 -16.94 -0.26
N LEU A 9 1.83 -16.41 -1.42
CA LEU A 9 3.19 -15.99 -1.75
C LEU A 9 3.20 -14.46 -1.89
N GLY A 10 3.75 -13.79 -0.87
CA GLY A 10 3.80 -12.32 -0.79
C GLY A 10 5.14 -11.75 -1.28
N ASP A 11 5.09 -10.53 -1.81
CA ASP A 11 6.24 -9.71 -2.23
C ASP A 11 7.24 -10.44 -3.15
N ILE A 12 6.72 -11.23 -4.08
CA ILE A 12 7.57 -11.89 -5.06
C ILE A 12 8.04 -10.85 -6.08
N CYS A 13 9.36 -10.78 -6.28
CA CYS A 13 9.99 -10.11 -7.42
C CYS A 13 10.94 -11.07 -8.16
N GLU A 14 11.16 -10.80 -9.44
CA GLU A 14 12.28 -11.37 -10.20
C GLU A 14 13.36 -10.30 -10.30
N ASN A 15 14.58 -10.60 -9.83
CA ASN A 15 15.74 -9.74 -10.09
C ASN A 15 16.27 -10.06 -11.49
N ASP A 16 16.60 -9.02 -12.25
CA ASP A 16 16.95 -9.09 -13.67
C ASP A 16 18.17 -9.98 -13.99
N GLU A 17 18.99 -10.33 -12.99
CA GLU A 17 20.27 -11.00 -13.22
C GLU A 17 20.17 -12.50 -13.50
N LYS A 18 19.12 -13.20 -13.01
CA LYS A 18 18.87 -14.61 -13.33
C LYS A 18 17.37 -14.89 -13.27
N GLN A 19 16.73 -15.05 -14.43
CA GLN A 19 15.43 -15.72 -14.55
C GLN A 19 15.58 -17.22 -14.22
N ASP A 20 15.91 -17.53 -12.97
CA ASP A 20 15.90 -18.90 -12.52
C ASP A 20 14.44 -19.32 -12.34
N LYS A 21 13.89 -19.90 -13.41
CA LYS A 21 12.51 -20.41 -13.44
C LYS A 21 12.38 -21.70 -12.63
N SER A 22 13.49 -22.37 -12.28
CA SER A 22 13.48 -23.64 -11.56
C SER A 22 12.92 -23.48 -10.14
N LYS A 23 13.10 -22.30 -9.51
CA LYS A 23 12.51 -22.00 -8.19
C LYS A 23 10.97 -22.12 -8.18
N TRP A 24 10.32 -21.93 -9.33
CA TRP A 24 8.87 -22.05 -9.45
C TRP A 24 8.42 -23.50 -9.66
N GLU A 25 9.32 -24.44 -9.97
CA GLU A 25 9.00 -25.86 -10.10
C GLU A 25 8.60 -26.47 -8.75
N GLU A 26 9.13 -25.94 -7.64
CA GLU A 26 8.75 -26.31 -6.28
C GLU A 26 7.25 -26.04 -5.99
N LEU A 27 6.59 -25.18 -6.77
CA LEU A 27 5.15 -24.94 -6.68
C LEU A 27 4.31 -26.05 -7.34
N GLY A 28 4.93 -26.93 -8.11
CA GLY A 28 4.27 -28.02 -8.84
C GLY A 28 3.36 -28.88 -7.96
N PRO A 29 3.83 -29.45 -6.84
CA PRO A 29 2.99 -30.24 -5.93
C PRO A 29 1.78 -29.47 -5.38
N TRP A 30 1.94 -28.16 -5.16
CA TRP A 30 0.90 -27.28 -4.63
C TRP A 30 -0.16 -26.91 -5.69
N ALA A 31 0.14 -27.09 -6.97
CA ALA A 31 -0.81 -26.84 -8.06
C ALA A 31 -1.91 -27.92 -8.17
N TYR A 32 -1.73 -29.08 -7.52
CA TYR A 32 -2.65 -30.23 -7.62
C TYR A 32 -3.28 -30.61 -6.27
N GLY A 33 -3.55 -29.61 -5.43
CA GLY A 33 -4.30 -29.80 -4.20
C GLY A 33 -5.74 -30.32 -4.39
N SER A 34 -6.39 -30.70 -3.29
CA SER A 34 -7.81 -31.08 -3.31
C SER A 34 -8.69 -29.93 -3.82
N PHE A 35 -9.93 -30.25 -4.23
CA PHE A 35 -10.88 -29.23 -4.68
C PHE A 35 -11.01 -28.05 -3.68
N GLY A 36 -10.93 -26.83 -4.20
CA GLY A 36 -10.92 -25.60 -3.42
C GLY A 36 -9.56 -25.24 -2.81
N SER A 37 -8.48 -25.96 -3.12
CA SER A 37 -7.12 -25.48 -2.87
C SER A 37 -6.70 -24.42 -3.89
N GLY A 38 -5.80 -23.53 -3.49
CA GLY A 38 -5.31 -22.46 -4.37
C GLY A 38 -3.95 -21.89 -3.98
N ILE A 39 -3.35 -21.17 -4.92
CA ILE A 39 -2.13 -20.38 -4.73
C ILE A 39 -2.48 -18.92 -5.00
N LEU A 40 -2.27 -18.05 -4.01
CA LEU A 40 -2.42 -16.60 -4.14
C LEU A 40 -1.04 -15.96 -4.23
N VAL A 41 -0.76 -15.30 -5.35
CA VAL A 41 0.48 -14.58 -5.58
C VAL A 41 0.21 -13.08 -5.47
N ILE A 42 0.95 -12.40 -4.58
CA ILE A 42 0.91 -10.94 -4.44
C ILE A 42 2.25 -10.41 -4.92
N THR A 43 2.25 -9.70 -6.04
CA THR A 43 3.47 -9.19 -6.69
C THR A 43 3.19 -7.85 -7.37
N ARG A 44 4.25 -7.07 -7.56
CA ARG A 44 4.25 -5.84 -8.38
C ARG A 44 4.56 -6.12 -9.86
N MET A 45 4.87 -7.36 -10.24
CA MET A 45 5.40 -7.71 -11.55
C MET A 45 4.48 -8.72 -12.27
N ASP A 46 3.87 -8.30 -13.37
CA ASP A 46 3.05 -9.19 -14.21
C ASP A 46 3.87 -10.35 -14.80
N SER A 47 5.18 -10.13 -15.03
CA SER A 47 6.11 -11.15 -15.52
C SER A 47 6.21 -12.35 -14.58
N VAL A 48 6.27 -12.12 -13.26
CA VAL A 48 6.29 -13.17 -12.24
C VAL A 48 5.05 -14.06 -12.34
N VAL A 49 3.87 -13.44 -12.44
CA VAL A 49 2.60 -14.18 -12.55
C VAL A 49 2.56 -15.02 -13.83
N LEU A 50 3.04 -14.46 -14.94
CA LEU A 50 3.16 -15.18 -16.22
C LEU A 50 4.13 -16.36 -16.12
N THR A 51 5.28 -16.18 -15.47
CA THR A 51 6.28 -17.24 -15.28
C THR A 51 5.71 -18.38 -14.44
N ILE A 52 5.13 -18.08 -13.27
CA ILE A 52 4.57 -19.10 -12.37
C ILE A 52 3.47 -19.89 -13.08
N ALA A 53 2.51 -19.22 -13.72
CA ALA A 53 1.40 -19.88 -14.42
C ALA A 53 1.89 -20.84 -15.52
N LYS A 54 2.94 -20.46 -16.26
CA LYS A 54 3.57 -21.31 -17.28
C LYS A 54 4.25 -22.53 -16.67
N VAL A 55 5.00 -22.36 -15.58
CA VAL A 55 5.74 -23.45 -14.91
C VAL A 55 4.78 -24.49 -14.32
N ILE A 56 3.77 -24.05 -13.58
CA ILE A 56 2.80 -24.97 -12.93
C ILE A 56 1.68 -25.45 -13.88
N LYS A 57 1.62 -24.93 -15.11
CA LYS A 57 0.63 -25.24 -16.15
C LYS A 57 -0.82 -25.09 -15.66
N LYS A 58 -1.12 -23.99 -14.97
CA LYS A 58 -2.47 -23.66 -14.49
C LYS A 58 -2.96 -22.33 -15.07
N ASN A 59 -4.27 -22.22 -15.20
CA ASN A 59 -4.90 -20.94 -15.53
C ASN A 59 -4.63 -19.95 -14.39
N LYS A 60 -4.36 -18.70 -14.77
CA LYS A 60 -4.22 -17.59 -13.83
C LYS A 60 -5.48 -16.74 -13.86
N GLU A 61 -5.86 -16.27 -12.69
CA GLU A 61 -6.79 -15.16 -12.52
C GLU A 61 -5.99 -14.01 -11.90
N THR A 62 -6.03 -12.84 -12.54
CA THR A 62 -5.26 -11.68 -12.09
C THR A 62 -6.20 -10.58 -11.62
N PHE A 63 -6.00 -10.13 -10.39
CA PHE A 63 -6.68 -8.97 -9.85
C PHE A 63 -5.67 -7.83 -9.69
N LYS A 64 -5.81 -6.78 -10.50
CA LYS A 64 -4.94 -5.60 -10.41
C LYS A 64 -5.47 -4.68 -9.31
N LEU A 65 -4.70 -4.56 -8.22
CA LEU A 65 -5.01 -3.61 -7.16
C LEU A 65 -4.97 -2.18 -7.72
N GLN A 66 -6.05 -1.44 -7.49
CA GLN A 66 -6.13 -0.01 -7.78
C GLN A 66 -5.92 0.79 -6.50
N GLY A 67 -5.58 2.07 -6.66
CA GLY A 67 -5.58 3.01 -5.54
C GLY A 67 -6.99 3.17 -4.95
N LEU A 68 -7.04 3.62 -3.70
CA LEU A 68 -8.29 3.98 -3.02
C LEU A 68 -8.92 5.21 -3.68
N GLU A 69 -10.25 5.24 -3.67
CA GLU A 69 -11.00 6.45 -4.03
C GLU A 69 -10.74 7.58 -3.00
N GLU A 70 -10.97 8.83 -3.40
CA GLU A 70 -10.68 10.00 -2.55
C GLU A 70 -11.47 9.97 -1.23
N ASP A 71 -12.74 9.53 -1.27
CA ASP A 71 -13.58 9.41 -0.09
C ASP A 71 -13.08 8.28 0.85
N GLN A 72 -12.56 7.19 0.29
CA GLN A 72 -11.94 6.10 1.03
C GLN A 72 -10.62 6.55 1.67
N CYS A 73 -9.79 7.31 0.95
CA CYS A 73 -8.61 7.95 1.51
C CYS A 73 -8.96 8.88 2.67
N LEU A 74 -10.01 9.70 2.51
CA LEU A 74 -10.46 10.62 3.56
C LEU A 74 -10.97 9.88 4.80
N LYS A 75 -11.75 8.82 4.59
CA LYS A 75 -12.22 7.94 5.68
C LYS A 75 -11.05 7.31 6.43
N LEU A 76 -10.07 6.77 5.71
CA LEU A 76 -8.87 6.15 6.28
C LEU A 76 -7.99 7.18 7.02
N LEU A 77 -7.81 8.37 6.46
CA LEU A 77 -7.04 9.44 7.10
C LEU A 77 -7.70 9.89 8.40
N ASN A 78 -9.01 10.14 8.35
CA ASN A 78 -9.78 10.59 9.51
C ASN A 78 -9.83 9.51 10.61
N SER A 79 -9.98 8.23 10.25
CA SER A 79 -9.98 7.14 11.22
C SER A 79 -8.63 7.00 11.91
N HIS A 80 -7.53 7.29 11.20
CA HIS A 80 -6.18 7.23 11.74
C HIS A 80 -5.84 8.43 12.64
N VAL A 81 -6.13 9.64 12.18
CA VAL A 81 -5.83 10.88 12.93
C VAL A 81 -6.71 11.01 14.17
N PHE A 82 -8.01 10.80 14.04
CA PHE A 82 -8.98 11.07 15.11
C PHE A 82 -9.29 9.83 15.95
N ALA A 83 -8.47 8.77 15.85
CA ALA A 83 -8.70 7.49 16.53
C ALA A 83 -8.89 7.61 18.05
N VAL A 84 -8.18 8.55 18.68
CA VAL A 84 -8.13 8.74 20.15
C VAL A 84 -8.91 9.96 20.61
N VAL A 85 -9.63 10.63 19.72
CA VAL A 85 -10.37 11.85 20.01
C VAL A 85 -11.80 11.49 20.39
N GLU A 86 -12.26 11.94 21.57
CA GLU A 86 -13.60 11.67 22.07
C GLU A 86 -14.71 12.23 21.17
N ASN A 87 -14.52 13.47 20.67
CA ASN A 87 -15.47 14.11 19.76
C ASN A 87 -14.79 14.66 18.50
N PRO A 88 -14.66 13.84 17.44
CA PRO A 88 -14.06 14.26 16.18
C PRO A 88 -14.77 15.43 15.48
N ASN A 89 -16.01 15.75 15.85
CA ASN A 89 -16.75 16.89 15.28
C ASN A 89 -16.23 18.25 15.76
N ASP A 90 -15.43 18.29 16.82
CA ASP A 90 -14.82 19.54 17.30
C ASP A 90 -13.69 20.03 16.36
N TYR A 91 -13.20 19.15 15.48
CA TYR A 91 -12.08 19.40 14.57
C TYR A 91 -12.53 19.63 13.12
N LYS A 92 -13.66 20.33 12.90
CA LYS A 92 -14.21 20.60 11.54
C LYS A 92 -13.18 21.20 10.59
N ARG A 93 -12.35 22.13 11.07
CA ARG A 93 -11.31 22.77 10.26
C ARG A 93 -10.19 21.81 9.86
N LEU A 94 -9.74 20.96 10.79
CA LEU A 94 -8.73 19.93 10.48
C LEU A 94 -9.27 18.89 9.49
N ARG A 95 -10.57 18.55 9.57
CA ARG A 95 -11.22 17.67 8.60
C ARG A 95 -11.29 18.27 7.20
N SER A 96 -11.52 19.57 7.09
CA SER A 96 -11.48 20.28 5.79
C SER A 96 -10.08 20.20 5.18
N ILE A 97 -9.06 20.49 5.99
CA ILE A 97 -7.65 20.39 5.64
C ILE A 97 -7.26 18.95 5.26
N ALA A 98 -7.77 17.94 5.96
CA ALA A 98 -7.59 16.53 5.61
C ALA A 98 -8.14 16.21 4.21
N GLY A 99 -9.29 16.81 3.85
CA GLY A 99 -9.91 16.70 2.54
C GLY A 99 -9.06 17.26 1.40
N GLU A 100 -8.38 18.39 1.64
CA GLU A 100 -7.43 18.94 0.68
C GLU A 100 -6.22 18.02 0.50
N ARG A 101 -5.72 17.44 1.60
CA ARG A 101 -4.59 16.51 1.55
C ARG A 101 -4.84 15.28 0.72
N VAL A 102 -5.98 14.61 0.89
CA VAL A 102 -6.18 13.30 0.24
C VAL A 102 -6.18 13.38 -1.28
N LYS A 103 -6.49 14.55 -1.86
CA LYS A 103 -6.40 14.81 -3.31
C LYS A 103 -4.98 14.66 -3.86
N GLU A 104 -3.98 14.94 -3.04
CA GLU A 104 -2.56 14.89 -3.40
C GLU A 104 -1.94 13.50 -3.18
N LEU A 105 -2.65 12.57 -2.51
CA LEU A 105 -2.12 11.26 -2.14
C LEU A 105 -2.37 10.16 -3.18
N SER A 106 -3.02 10.52 -4.30
CA SER A 106 -3.24 9.65 -5.48
C SER A 106 -3.76 8.25 -5.15
N GLY A 107 -4.60 8.12 -4.11
CA GLY A 107 -5.19 6.85 -3.72
C GLY A 107 -4.25 5.87 -3.00
N SER A 108 -3.03 6.27 -2.63
CA SER A 108 -2.07 5.38 -1.97
C SER A 108 -2.39 5.19 -0.48
N PRO A 109 -2.75 3.99 0.00
CA PRO A 109 -3.02 3.75 1.42
C PRO A 109 -1.81 4.03 2.32
N LEU A 110 -0.60 3.78 1.81
CA LEU A 110 0.65 4.05 2.54
C LEU A 110 0.88 5.56 2.69
N ALA A 111 0.60 6.34 1.64
CA ALA A 111 0.69 7.81 1.68
C ALA A 111 -0.29 8.39 2.69
N VAL A 112 -1.53 7.85 2.71
CA VAL A 112 -2.56 8.23 3.68
C VAL A 112 -2.11 7.94 5.11
N LYS A 113 -1.57 6.74 5.36
CA LYS A 113 -1.10 6.36 6.70
C LYS A 113 0.01 7.26 7.20
N VAL A 114 1.06 7.46 6.40
CA VAL A 114 2.20 8.32 6.78
C VAL A 114 1.76 9.77 7.00
N SER A 115 0.91 10.31 6.11
CA SER A 115 0.34 11.64 6.30
C SER A 115 -0.48 11.72 7.60
N GLY A 116 -1.26 10.68 7.89
CA GLY A 116 -2.01 10.57 9.12
C GLY A 116 -1.12 10.57 10.36
N ASP A 117 -0.05 9.78 10.38
CA ASP A 117 0.93 9.75 11.47
C ASP A 117 1.53 11.14 11.74
N VAL A 118 1.94 11.83 10.67
CA VAL A 118 2.53 13.17 10.73
C VAL A 118 1.52 14.19 11.26
N LEU A 119 0.27 14.15 10.78
CA LEU A 119 -0.79 15.08 11.19
C LEU A 119 -1.28 14.82 12.61
N ASN A 120 -1.33 13.56 13.05
CA ASN A 120 -1.75 13.17 14.39
C ASN A 120 -0.74 13.59 15.48
N SER A 121 0.53 13.85 15.13
CA SER A 121 1.53 14.37 16.09
C SER A 121 1.11 15.67 16.78
N SER A 122 0.24 16.48 16.16
CA SER A 122 -0.36 17.65 16.80
C SER A 122 -1.70 18.03 16.15
N LEU A 123 -2.78 18.06 16.93
CA LEU A 123 -4.09 18.52 16.49
C LEU A 123 -4.23 20.06 16.51
N VAL A 124 -3.12 20.78 16.33
CA VAL A 124 -3.11 22.24 16.19
C VAL A 124 -3.16 22.60 14.71
N GLU A 125 -4.09 23.46 14.32
CA GLU A 125 -4.27 23.85 12.92
C GLU A 125 -3.00 24.37 12.26
N ARG A 126 -2.20 25.19 12.96
CA ARG A 126 -0.91 25.69 12.45
C ARG A 126 0.04 24.54 12.05
N HIS A 127 0.07 23.45 12.81
CA HIS A 127 0.86 22.26 12.48
C HIS A 127 0.36 21.64 11.18
N TRP A 128 -0.95 21.48 11.04
CA TRP A 128 -1.54 20.94 9.83
C TRP A 128 -1.30 21.80 8.60
N THR A 129 -1.46 23.12 8.70
CA THR A 129 -1.14 24.07 7.62
C THR A 129 0.35 24.07 7.29
N LYS A 130 1.22 23.87 8.28
CA LYS A 130 2.66 23.72 8.02
C LYS A 130 2.93 22.42 7.27
N VAL A 131 2.33 21.31 7.71
CA VAL A 131 2.45 20.01 7.03
C VAL A 131 1.93 20.17 5.61
N LEU A 132 0.66 20.57 5.39
CA LEU A 132 0.20 21.53 4.33
C LEU A 132 1.23 21.92 3.27
N ASN A 133 2.03 22.88 3.66
CA ASN A 133 2.89 23.61 2.75
C ASN A 133 4.23 22.91 2.50
N ILE A 134 4.48 21.73 3.09
CA ILE A 134 5.59 20.88 2.68
C ILE A 134 5.18 20.30 1.32
N ASP A 135 5.67 20.92 0.24
CA ASP A 135 5.34 20.57 -1.13
C ASP A 135 5.58 19.07 -1.40
N PHE A 136 4.53 18.39 -1.82
CA PHE A 136 4.59 17.05 -2.43
C PHE A 136 4.92 17.12 -3.94
N VAL A 137 5.08 18.31 -4.51
CA VAL A 137 5.06 18.55 -5.96
C VAL A 137 6.40 18.25 -6.62
N SER A 138 6.53 17.04 -7.15
CA SER A 138 7.25 16.77 -8.39
C SER A 138 6.20 16.44 -9.47
N PRO A 139 6.13 17.13 -10.62
CA PRO A 139 5.03 17.00 -11.59
C PRO A 139 5.01 15.68 -12.40
N LYS A 140 5.84 14.69 -12.05
CA LYS A 140 6.03 13.48 -12.86
C LYS A 140 5.79 12.23 -12.02
N LEU A 141 4.50 11.92 -11.87
CA LEU A 141 4.00 10.67 -11.30
C LEU A 141 4.63 9.46 -12.01
N GLY A 142 5.32 8.60 -11.25
CA GLY A 142 5.81 7.34 -11.80
C GLY A 142 6.86 6.60 -10.96
N GLN A 143 7.67 7.28 -10.16
CA GLN A 143 8.73 6.62 -9.36
C GLN A 143 9.18 7.41 -8.12
N ASP A 144 9.08 8.73 -8.12
CA ASP A 144 9.55 9.59 -7.01
C ASP A 144 8.54 9.69 -5.84
N ASP A 145 7.30 9.26 -6.04
CA ASP A 145 6.17 9.49 -5.11
C ASP A 145 6.38 8.83 -3.75
N ILE A 146 6.91 7.61 -3.73
CA ILE A 146 7.19 6.89 -2.48
C ILE A 146 8.32 7.54 -1.70
N PHE A 147 9.34 8.09 -2.39
CA PHE A 147 10.46 8.76 -1.74
C PHE A 147 10.02 10.04 -1.03
N HIS A 148 9.06 10.78 -1.59
CA HIS A 148 8.49 11.95 -0.93
C HIS A 148 7.75 11.58 0.36
N ILE A 149 6.92 10.54 0.32
CA ILE A 149 6.21 10.03 1.49
C ILE A 149 7.20 9.53 2.55
N LEU A 150 8.22 8.76 2.15
CA LEU A 150 9.26 8.27 3.05
C LEU A 150 10.06 9.42 3.66
N ARG A 151 10.41 10.44 2.86
CA ARG A 151 11.09 11.64 3.35
C ARG A 151 10.24 12.38 4.38
N LEU A 152 8.94 12.55 4.12
CA LEU A 152 8.03 13.16 5.08
C LEU A 152 8.03 12.37 6.39
N SER A 153 7.86 11.05 6.33
CA SER A 153 7.95 10.19 7.52
C SER A 153 9.25 10.45 8.29
N CYS A 154 10.40 10.42 7.60
CA CYS A 154 11.70 10.67 8.20
C CYS A 154 11.84 12.06 8.84
N MET A 155 11.28 13.11 8.24
CA MET A 155 11.36 14.48 8.79
C MET A 155 10.61 14.63 10.13
N PHE A 156 9.62 13.78 10.39
CA PHE A 156 8.81 13.80 11.61
C PHE A 156 9.13 12.64 12.57
N LEU A 157 10.13 11.80 12.25
CA LEU A 157 10.66 10.82 13.20
C LEU A 157 11.41 11.52 14.34
N PRO A 158 11.34 10.99 15.58
CA PRO A 158 12.22 11.42 16.66
C PRO A 158 13.71 11.34 16.28
N LYS A 159 14.50 12.34 16.68
CA LYS A 159 15.94 12.44 16.35
C LYS A 159 16.83 11.27 16.80
N HIS A 160 16.32 10.40 17.67
CA HIS A 160 17.07 9.28 18.23
C HIS A 160 16.89 7.97 17.45
N LEU A 161 16.06 7.99 16.39
CA LEU A 161 15.86 6.89 15.46
C LEU A 161 16.75 7.02 14.22
#